data_AF-A0A7Y3EMT6-F1
#
_entry.id   AF-A0A7Y3EMT6-F1
#
_cell.length_a   1.000
_cell.length_b   1.000
_cell.length_c   1.000
_cell.angle_alpha   90.00
_cell.angle_beta   90.00
_cell.angle_gamma   90.00
#
_symmetry.space_group_name_H-M   'P 1'
#
loop_
_entity.id
_entity.type
_entity.pdbx_description
1 polymer ?
#
loop_
_entity_poly.entity_id
_entity_poly.type
_entity_poly.pdbx_seq_one_letter_code
_entity_poly.pdbx_strand_id
1 'polypeptide(L)'
;MIPISKDDPFTFCCSAKVSCFNQCCRDLNQFLTPYDILCLKNYLGMTSGKFLERYTTQHTGPETGLPVIALKPKDALNLECPFVTKRGCSVYQA
;
A
#
# COMPACT_ATOMS: atom_id res chain seq x y z
N MET A 1 5.93 3.93 -25.18
CA MET A 1 6.16 2.71 -24.38
C MET A 1 6.42 1.57 -25.34
N ILE A 2 7.42 0.74 -25.07
CA ILE A 2 7.69 -0.48 -25.85
C ILE A 2 6.88 -1.60 -25.18
N PRO A 3 5.92 -2.24 -25.86
CA PRO A 3 5.19 -3.39 -25.32
C PRO A 3 6.15 -4.55 -25.02
N ILE A 4 5.91 -5.29 -23.93
CA ILE A 4 6.64 -6.52 -23.58
C ILE A 4 5.72 -7.73 -23.79
N SER A 5 6.26 -8.79 -24.39
CA SER A 5 5.60 -10.09 -24.55
C SER A 5 5.75 -10.94 -23.28
N LYS A 6 4.99 -12.02 -23.18
CA LYS A 6 4.98 -12.90 -21.99
C LYS A 6 6.37 -13.43 -21.63
N ASP A 7 7.18 -13.77 -22.63
CA ASP A 7 8.48 -14.41 -22.46
C ASP A 7 9.65 -13.44 -22.64
N ASP A 8 9.36 -12.13 -22.77
CA ASP A 8 10.41 -11.12 -22.96
C ASP A 8 11.13 -10.86 -21.62
N PRO A 9 12.46 -11.03 -21.56
CA PRO A 9 13.21 -10.63 -20.39
C PRO A 9 13.26 -9.11 -20.30
N PHE A 10 13.02 -8.57 -19.11
CA PHE A 10 13.25 -7.16 -18.82
C PHE A 10 13.99 -7.01 -17.50
N THR A 11 14.76 -5.93 -17.38
CA THR A 11 15.44 -5.61 -16.12
C THR A 11 14.53 -4.73 -15.29
N PHE A 12 14.07 -5.24 -14.15
CA PHE A 12 13.32 -4.45 -13.17
C PHE A 12 14.29 -3.75 -12.21
N CYS A 13 14.16 -2.43 -12.07
CA CYS A 13 14.92 -1.66 -11.09
C CYS A 13 14.08 -0.53 -10.50
N CYS A 14 13.37 -0.82 -9.41
CA CYS A 14 12.69 0.22 -8.62
C CYS A 14 13.66 0.77 -7.56
N SER A 15 14.14 1.99 -7.75
CA SER A 15 15.03 2.67 -6.80
C SER A 15 14.93 4.19 -6.96
N ALA A 16 15.51 4.94 -6.02
CA ALA A 16 15.58 6.40 -6.11
C ALA A 16 16.31 6.95 -7.37
N LYS A 17 16.92 6.07 -8.19
CA LYS A 17 17.59 6.42 -9.45
C LYS A 17 16.62 6.57 -10.64
N VAL A 18 15.39 6.08 -10.55
CA VAL A 18 14.40 6.19 -11.63
C VAL A 18 13.36 7.28 -11.35
N SER A 19 12.88 7.95 -12.39
CA SER A 19 11.96 9.09 -12.27
C SER A 19 10.60 8.72 -11.66
N CYS A 20 10.18 7.47 -11.82
CA CYS A 20 8.90 6.98 -11.28
C CYS A 20 8.98 6.47 -9.84
N PHE A 21 10.13 6.59 -9.15
CA PHE A 21 10.25 6.09 -7.79
C PHE A 21 9.17 6.67 -6.86
N ASN A 22 8.50 5.80 -6.09
CA ASN A 22 7.34 6.09 -5.24
C ASN A 22 6.05 6.55 -5.93
N GLN A 23 6.03 6.73 -7.26
CA GLN A 23 4.80 7.16 -7.95
C GLN A 23 3.68 6.12 -7.88
N CYS A 24 4.05 4.82 -7.85
CA CYS A 24 3.10 3.74 -7.66
C CYS A 24 2.49 3.69 -6.25
N CYS A 25 3.00 4.46 -5.28
CA CYS A 25 2.49 4.49 -3.90
C CYS A 25 1.52 5.65 -3.66
N ARG A 26 0.87 6.14 -4.71
CA ARG A 26 -0.14 7.20 -4.69
C ARG A 26 -1.43 6.70 -5.33
N ASP A 27 -2.56 7.20 -4.86
CA ASP A 27 -3.89 6.90 -5.41
C ASP A 27 -4.15 5.40 -5.52
N LEU A 28 -3.81 4.68 -4.45
CA LEU A 28 -3.92 3.22 -4.37
C LEU A 28 -5.21 2.80 -3.66
N ASN A 29 -5.92 1.84 -4.28
CA ASN A 29 -6.95 1.06 -3.62
C ASN A 29 -6.34 -0.20 -2.97
N GLN A 30 -5.54 0.00 -1.91
CA GLN A 30 -4.86 -1.09 -1.23
C GLN A 30 -5.77 -1.73 -0.16
N PHE A 31 -6.44 -2.83 -0.51
CA PHE A 31 -7.16 -3.65 0.46
C PHE A 31 -6.20 -4.46 1.33
N LEU A 32 -6.58 -4.66 2.59
CA LEU A 32 -5.82 -5.39 3.57
C LEU A 32 -6.57 -6.64 4.02
N THR A 33 -5.91 -7.78 3.95
CA THR A 33 -6.38 -8.99 4.60
C THR A 33 -6.17 -8.91 6.11
N PRO A 34 -6.83 -9.77 6.90
CA PRO A 34 -6.54 -9.87 8.33
C PRO A 34 -5.07 -10.15 8.65
N TYR A 35 -4.37 -10.89 7.78
CA TYR A 35 -2.95 -11.18 7.96
C TYR A 35 -2.07 -9.96 7.69
N ASP A 36 -2.41 -9.14 6.69
CA ASP A 36 -1.71 -7.87 6.43
C ASP A 36 -1.86 -6.93 7.63
N ILE A 37 -3.07 -6.83 8.20
CA ILE A 37 -3.34 -6.02 9.38
C ILE A 37 -2.51 -6.50 10.57
N LEU A 38 -2.45 -7.82 10.81
CA LEU A 38 -1.64 -8.42 11.88
C LEU A 38 -0.15 -8.09 11.71
N CYS A 39 0.38 -8.21 10.50
CA CYS A 39 1.78 -7.93 10.20
C CYS A 39 2.11 -6.44 10.37
N LEU A 40 1.30 -5.55 9.79
CA LEU A 40 1.50 -4.11 9.88
C LEU A 40 1.41 -3.61 11.32
N LYS A 41 0.37 -4.01 12.07
CA LYS A 41 0.20 -3.53 13.45
C LYS A 41 1.32 -4.03 14.37
N ASN A 42 1.85 -5.23 14.14
CA ASN A 42 3.01 -5.74 14.87
C ASN A 42 4.29 -4.98 14.49
N TYR A 43 4.54 -4.77 13.20
CA TYR A 43 5.69 -3.99 12.72
C TYR A 43 5.71 -2.58 13.32
N LEU A 44 4.53 -1.95 13.42
CA LEU A 44 4.35 -0.61 13.97
C LEU A 44 4.24 -0.57 15.51
N GLY A 45 4.31 -1.72 16.19
CA GLY A 45 4.23 -1.81 17.66
C GLY A 45 2.91 -1.30 18.25
N MET A 46 1.78 -1.52 17.57
CA MET A 46 0.47 -1.00 17.97
C MET A 46 -0.61 -2.09 18.07
N THR A 47 -1.71 -1.76 18.75
CA THR A 47 -2.89 -2.63 18.83
C THR A 47 -3.69 -2.56 17.52
N SER A 48 -4.43 -3.62 17.20
CA SER A 48 -5.24 -3.68 15.97
C SER A 48 -6.28 -2.55 15.92
N GLY A 49 -6.93 -2.22 17.05
CA GLY A 49 -7.91 -1.13 17.10
C GLY A 49 -7.31 0.23 16.73
N LYS A 50 -6.13 0.57 17.29
CA LYS A 50 -5.42 1.81 16.96
C LYS A 50 -4.93 1.82 15.51
N PHE A 51 -4.50 0.67 14.99
CA PHE A 51 -4.10 0.55 13.59
C PHE A 51 -5.27 0.82 12.64
N LEU A 52 -6.41 0.16 12.87
CA LEU A 52 -7.60 0.28 12.04
C LEU A 52 -8.11 1.73 12.03
N GLU A 53 -8.25 2.35 13.21
CA GLU A 53 -8.69 3.73 13.35
C GLU A 53 -7.77 4.72 12.61
N ARG A 54 -6.45 4.57 12.78
CA ARG A 54 -5.48 5.54 12.29
C ARG A 54 -5.22 5.40 10.80
N TYR A 55 -5.06 4.18 10.30
CA TYR A 55 -4.49 3.92 8.97
C TYR A 55 -5.45 3.32 7.96
N THR A 56 -6.69 3.00 8.34
CA THR A 56 -7.60 2.31 7.43
C THR A 56 -8.93 3.03 7.25
N THR A 57 -9.62 2.69 6.18
CA THR A 57 -11.05 2.94 5.97
C THR A 57 -11.75 1.59 5.81
N GLN A 58 -13.02 1.54 6.21
CA GLN A 58 -13.87 0.37 6.06
C GLN A 58 -15.02 0.69 5.10
N HIS A 59 -15.32 -0.25 4.21
CA HIS A 59 -16.55 -0.25 3.41
C HIS A 59 -17.16 -1.64 3.42
N THR A 60 -18.44 -1.73 3.10
CA THR A 60 -19.15 -3.01 2.99
C THR A 60 -18.91 -3.60 1.60
N GLY A 61 -18.42 -4.83 1.56
CA GLY A 61 -18.21 -5.56 0.31
C GLY A 61 -19.55 -5.76 -0.42
N PRO A 62 -19.68 -5.33 -1.69
CA PRO A 62 -20.97 -5.27 -2.37
C PRO A 62 -21.62 -6.65 -2.57
N GLU A 63 -20.82 -7.71 -2.73
CA GLU A 63 -21.33 -9.07 -2.97
C GLU A 63 -21.42 -9.92 -1.70
N THR A 64 -20.56 -9.66 -0.71
CA THR A 64 -20.44 -10.50 0.49
C THR A 64 -21.15 -9.92 1.71
N GLY A 65 -21.39 -8.61 1.73
CA GLY A 65 -21.84 -7.89 2.93
C GLY A 65 -20.77 -7.81 4.04
N LEU A 66 -19.56 -8.32 3.80
CA LEU A 66 -18.49 -8.37 4.79
C LEU A 66 -17.66 -7.07 4.78
N PRO A 67 -17.02 -6.72 5.91
CA PRO A 67 -16.11 -5.57 5.97
C PRO A 67 -14.92 -5.76 5.03
N VAL A 68 -14.69 -4.78 4.17
CA VAL A 68 -13.46 -4.65 3.39
C VAL A 68 -12.66 -3.48 3.96
N ILE A 69 -11.43 -3.77 4.37
CA ILE A 69 -10.52 -2.80 4.98
C ILE A 69 -9.53 -2.35 3.92
N ALA A 70 -9.39 -1.03 3.73
CA ALA A 70 -8.42 -0.44 2.81
C ALA A 70 -7.49 0.52 3.55
N LEU A 71 -6.27 0.72 3.07
CA LEU A 71 -5.41 1.78 3.59
C LEU A 71 -6.00 3.15 3.29
N LYS A 72 -6.01 3.99 4.31
CA LYS A 72 -6.35 5.41 4.19
C LYS A 72 -5.13 6.17 3.69
N PRO A 73 -5.25 6.98 2.62
CA PRO A 73 -4.18 7.86 2.20
C PRO A 73 -3.77 8.84 3.30
N LYS A 74 -2.51 9.27 3.28
CA LYS A 74 -1.94 10.23 4.22
C LYS A 74 -2.65 11.58 4.17
N ASP A 75 -3.01 12.03 2.97
CA ASP A 75 -3.77 13.24 2.71
C ASP A 75 -4.68 13.07 1.48
N ALA A 76 -5.73 13.88 1.41
CA ALA A 76 -6.76 13.77 0.38
C ALA A 76 -6.36 14.37 -0.97
N LEU A 77 -5.25 15.12 -1.05
CA LEU A 77 -4.83 15.82 -2.27
C LEU A 77 -3.85 14.97 -3.09
N ASN A 78 -2.80 14.47 -2.43
CA ASN A 78 -1.72 13.71 -3.06
C ASN A 78 -1.95 12.21 -3.02
N LEU A 79 -2.91 11.76 -2.19
CA LEU A 79 -3.33 10.37 -2.04
C LEU A 79 -2.15 9.41 -1.78
N GLU A 80 -1.12 9.87 -1.07
CA GLU A 80 0.05 9.06 -0.74
C GLU A 80 -0.32 7.93 0.23
N CYS A 81 0.26 6.74 0.01
CA CYS A 81 0.26 5.68 1.00
C CYS A 81 0.84 6.20 2.33
N PRO A 82 0.22 5.93 3.49
CA PRO A 82 0.68 6.45 4.78
C PRO A 82 2.09 5.99 5.18
N PHE A 83 2.60 4.94 4.54
CA PHE A 83 3.91 4.35 4.81
C PHE A 83 4.98 4.70 3.75
N VAL A 84 4.63 5.44 2.69
CA VAL A 84 5.64 5.85 1.71
C VAL A 84 6.48 7.00 2.25
N THR A 85 7.79 6.94 1.99
CA THR A 85 8.74 8.01 2.31
C THR A 85 9.56 8.35 1.09
N LYS A 86 10.33 9.43 1.14
CA LYS A 86 11.31 9.75 0.08
C LYS A 86 12.33 8.64 -0.17
N ARG A 87 12.55 7.73 0.78
CA ARG A 87 13.48 6.59 0.68
C ARG A 87 12.80 5.27 0.25
N GLY A 88 11.50 5.28 -0.03
CA GLY A 88 10.72 4.08 -0.31
C GLY A 88 9.69 3.78 0.78
N CYS A 89 9.10 2.60 0.71
CA CYS A 89 8.19 2.09 1.73
C CYS A 89 8.92 1.98 3.08
N SER A 90 8.27 2.45 4.16
CA SER A 90 8.81 2.41 5.52
C SER A 90 8.32 1.22 6.34
N VAL A 91 7.47 0.38 5.77
CA VAL A 91 7.03 -0.87 6.41
C VAL A 91 7.68 -2.05 5.72
N TYR A 92 8.01 -3.06 6.53
CA TYR A 92 8.78 -4.24 6.13
C TYR A 92 10.20 -3.94 5.65
N GLN A 93 11.03 -4.97 5.55
CA GLN A 93 12.34 -4.85 4.91
C GLN A 93 12.15 -5.02 3.39
N ALA A 94 12.85 -4.18 2.62
CA ALA A 94 12.83 -4.18 1.16
C ALA A 94 13.77 -5.24 0.58
#